data_AF-A0A7Z0NHG7-F1
#
_entry.id   AF-A0A7Z0NHG7-F1
#
_cell.length_a   1.000
_cell.length_b   1.000
_cell.length_c   1.000
_cell.angle_alpha   90.00
_cell.angle_beta   90.00
_cell.angle_gamma   90.00
#
_symmetry.space_group_name_H-M   'P 1'
#
loop_
_entity.id
_entity.type
_entity.pdbx_description
1 polymer ?
#
loop_
_entity_poly.entity_id
_entity_poly.type
_entity_poly.pdbx_seq_one_letter_code
_entity_poly.pdbx_strand_id
1 'polypeptide(L)'
;MSYTVCFTEEAEADLVRLYEFLFEQDPHSTELAERALARIVQAIALLRQFPFTCRKALVHDPYLRELVISFGPAGYVALFEI
;
A
#
# COMPACT_ATOMS: atom_id res chain seq x y z
N MET A 1 4.76 -9.53 19.63
CA MET A 1 5.76 -8.64 19.00
C MET A 1 5.03 -7.75 18.03
N SER A 2 5.32 -6.45 17.99
CA SER A 2 4.73 -5.53 17.00
C SER A 2 5.80 -4.68 16.35
N TYR A 3 5.74 -4.55 15.03
CA TYR A 3 6.61 -3.69 14.23
C TYR A 3 5.99 -2.30 14.09
N THR A 4 6.86 -1.31 13.89
CA THR A 4 6.48 0.03 13.48
C THR A 4 6.57 0.11 11.97
N VAL A 5 5.52 0.64 11.34
CA VAL A 5 5.53 0.92 9.91
C VAL A 5 5.90 2.39 9.73
N CYS A 6 6.91 2.64 8.91
CA CYS A 6 7.34 3.97 8.49
C CYS A 6 7.21 4.07 6.97
N PHE A 7 6.84 5.24 6.47
CA PHE A 7 6.79 5.50 5.05
C PHE A 7 8.07 6.21 4.60
N THR A 8 8.53 5.88 3.39
CA THR A 8 9.53 6.70 2.70
C THR A 8 8.84 7.93 2.12
N GLU A 9 9.60 8.99 1.83
CA GLU A 9 9.08 10.17 1.13
C GLU A 9 8.42 9.79 -0.21
N GLU A 10 9.01 8.83 -0.94
CA GLU A 10 8.46 8.32 -2.20
C GLU A 10 7.13 7.59 -2.00
N ALA A 11 7.01 6.77 -0.94
CA ALA A 11 5.76 6.08 -0.63
C ALA A 11 4.64 7.05 -0.21
N GLU A 12 4.96 8.11 0.53
CA GLU A 12 4.00 9.17 0.85
C GLU A 12 3.54 9.92 -0.40
N ALA A 13 4.48 10.29 -1.27
CA ALA A 13 4.18 10.94 -2.54
C ALA A 13 3.31 10.06 -3.46
N ASP A 14 3.56 8.75 -3.49
CA ASP A 14 2.75 7.79 -4.25
C ASP A 14 1.31 7.72 -3.75
N LEU A 15 1.07 7.81 -2.44
CA LEU A 15 -0.29 7.83 -1.88
C LEU A 15 -1.04 9.11 -2.27
N VAL A 16 -0.37 10.26 -2.25
CA VAL A 16 -0.94 11.54 -2.70
C VAL A 16 -1.28 11.47 -4.18
N ARG A 17 -0.33 11.04 -5.01
CA ARG A 17 -0.51 10.90 -6.46
C ARG A 17 -1.62 9.91 -6.81
N LEU A 18 -1.75 8.81 -6.07
CA LEU A 18 -2.85 7.86 -6.23
C LEU A 18 -4.21 8.50 -5.92
N TYR A 19 -4.29 9.28 -4.85
CA TYR A 19 -5.52 9.98 -4.47
C TYR A 19 -5.92 10.99 -5.55
N GLU A 20 -4.99 11.82 -6.01
CA GLU A 20 -5.19 12.79 -7.08
C GLU A 20 -5.64 12.10 -8.37
N PHE A 21 -4.96 11.02 -8.78
CA PHE A 21 -5.33 10.24 -9.95
C PHE A 21 -6.77 9.73 -9.88
N LEU A 22 -7.18 9.17 -8.73
CA LEU A 22 -8.55 8.65 -8.56
C LEU A 22 -9.58 9.78 -8.57
N PHE A 23 -9.25 10.93 -8.00
CA PHE A 23 -10.10 12.12 -8.02
C PHE A 23 -10.25 12.69 -9.44
N GLU A 24 -9.19 12.68 -10.25
CA GLU A 24 -9.27 13.11 -11.66
C GLU A 24 -10.19 12.22 -12.51
N GLN A 25 -10.32 10.92 -12.17
CA GLN A 25 -11.25 10.01 -12.86
C GLN A 25 -12.72 10.27 -12.51
N ASP A 26 -13.01 10.72 -11.28
CA ASP A 26 -14.34 11.14 -10.84
C ASP A 26 -14.27 12.43 -10.01
N PRO A 27 -14.17 13.60 -10.68
CA PRO A 27 -13.96 14.89 -10.00
C PRO A 27 -15.14 15.33 -9.12
N HIS A 28 -16.27 14.62 -9.18
CA HIS A 28 -17.48 14.93 -8.42
C HIS A 28 -17.59 14.10 -7.14
N SER A 29 -16.73 13.09 -6.94
CA SER A 29 -16.77 12.20 -5.79
C SER A 29 -15.39 11.79 -5.31
N THR A 30 -15.13 11.99 -4.02
CA THR A 30 -13.92 11.47 -3.36
C THR A 30 -14.07 10.03 -2.89
N GLU A 31 -15.26 9.42 -3.03
CA GLU A 31 -15.58 8.13 -2.41
C GLU A 31 -14.63 7.02 -2.87
N LEU A 32 -14.30 6.98 -4.17
CA LEU A 32 -13.39 5.98 -4.70
C LEU A 32 -11.97 6.13 -4.12
N ALA A 33 -11.47 7.36 -4.07
CA ALA A 33 -10.14 7.68 -3.54
C ALA A 33 -10.04 7.36 -2.03
N GLU A 34 -11.06 7.73 -1.26
CA GLU A 34 -11.14 7.44 0.17
C GLU A 34 -11.22 5.93 0.44
N ARG A 35 -12.02 5.19 -0.34
CA ARG A 35 -12.12 3.73 -0.21
C ARG A 35 -10.82 3.03 -0.58
N ALA A 36 -10.12 3.50 -1.60
CA ALA A 36 -8.81 2.98 -1.99
C ALA A 36 -7.79 3.20 -0.85
N LEU A 37 -7.71 4.42 -0.33
CA LEU A 37 -6.79 4.75 0.76
C LEU A 37 -7.10 3.97 2.04
N ALA A 38 -8.38 3.87 2.42
CA ALA A 38 -8.81 3.07 3.56
C ALA A 38 -8.41 1.59 3.40
N ARG A 39 -8.53 1.03 2.18
CA ARG A 39 -8.12 -0.34 1.90
C ARG A 39 -6.61 -0.52 2.05
N ILE A 40 -5.82 0.44 1.59
CA ILE A 40 -4.36 0.43 1.71
C ILE A 40 -3.95 0.49 3.19
N VAL A 41 -4.52 1.43 3.97
CA VAL A 41 -4.24 1.57 5.41
C VAL A 41 -4.54 0.27 6.17
N GLN A 42 -5.69 -0.36 5.89
CA GLN A 42 -6.06 -1.64 6.51
C GLN A 42 -5.09 -2.76 6.15
N ALA A 43 -4.63 -2.82 4.89
CA ALA A 43 -3.68 -3.83 4.47
C ALA A 43 -2.31 -3.63 5.13
N ILE A 44 -1.80 -2.40 5.16
CA ILE A 44 -0.51 -2.05 5.77
C ILE A 44 -0.53 -2.31 7.29
N ALA A 45 -1.68 -2.19 7.96
CA ALA A 45 -1.79 -2.52 9.38
C ALA A 45 -1.39 -3.97 9.72
N LEU A 46 -1.51 -4.90 8.76
CA LEU A 46 -1.05 -6.29 8.92
C LEU A 46 0.47 -6.39 9.09
N LEU A 47 1.24 -5.47 8.47
CA LEU A 47 2.71 -5.45 8.56
C LEU A 47 3.20 -5.23 9.99
N ARG A 48 2.36 -4.64 10.86
CA ARG A 48 2.70 -4.47 12.28
C ARG A 48 2.82 -5.80 13.02
N GLN A 49 2.20 -6.86 12.52
CA GLN A 49 2.18 -8.17 13.20
C GLN A 49 2.83 -9.27 12.36
N PHE A 50 2.65 -9.23 11.04
CA PHE A 50 3.01 -10.32 10.14
C PHE A 50 3.78 -9.84 8.88
N PRO A 51 4.85 -9.03 9.00
CA PRO A 51 5.53 -8.51 7.80
C PRO A 51 6.24 -9.62 7.01
N PHE A 52 6.72 -10.67 7.69
CA PHE A 52 7.43 -11.78 7.07
C PHE A 52 6.53 -12.78 6.32
N THR A 53 5.20 -12.67 6.42
CA THR A 53 4.27 -13.52 5.66
C THR A 53 4.07 -13.01 4.23
N CYS A 54 4.43 -11.75 3.96
CA CYS A 54 4.34 -11.14 2.64
C CYS A 54 5.35 -11.76 1.66
N ARG A 55 5.03 -11.71 0.37
CA ARG A 55 5.86 -12.28 -0.69
C ARG A 55 7.19 -11.53 -0.79
N LYS A 56 8.28 -12.27 -1.02
CA LYS A 56 9.58 -11.66 -1.36
C LYS A 56 9.48 -11.04 -2.75
N ALA A 57 9.83 -9.76 -2.87
CA ALA A 57 9.81 -9.05 -4.14
C ALA A 57 10.96 -9.53 -5.04
N LEU A 58 12.12 -9.83 -4.45
CA LEU A 58 13.28 -10.37 -5.15
C LEU A 58 13.73 -11.68 -4.51
N VAL A 59 14.15 -12.64 -5.33
CA VAL A 59 14.61 -13.96 -4.85
C VAL A 59 15.87 -13.85 -3.98
N HIS A 60 16.75 -12.90 -4.32
CA HIS A 60 18.04 -12.71 -3.67
C HIS A 60 18.01 -11.70 -2.51
N ASP A 61 16.88 -11.03 -2.28
CA ASP A 61 16.71 -10.08 -1.18
C ASP A 61 15.55 -10.54 -0.28
N PRO A 62 15.84 -11.13 0.91
CA PRO A 62 14.82 -11.61 1.82
C PRO A 62 14.11 -10.51 2.61
N TYR A 63 14.63 -9.28 2.59
CA TYR A 63 14.08 -8.13 3.33
C TYR A 63 13.13 -7.31 2.45
N LEU A 64 13.43 -7.17 1.16
CA LEU A 64 12.54 -6.53 0.20
C LEU A 64 11.31 -7.40 -0.12
N ARG A 65 10.13 -6.88 0.18
CA ARG A 65 8.85 -7.61 0.16
C ARG A 65 7.72 -6.78 -0.43
N GLU A 66 6.73 -7.50 -0.94
CA GLU A 66 5.53 -6.91 -1.51
C GLU A 66 4.28 -7.40 -0.79
N LEU A 67 3.41 -6.45 -0.47
CA LEU A 67 2.06 -6.69 0.02
C LEU A 67 1.08 -6.42 -1.12
N VAL A 68 0.40 -7.47 -1.59
CA VAL A 68 -0.66 -7.34 -2.60
C VAL A 68 -1.96 -6.92 -1.91
N ILE A 69 -2.56 -5.82 -2.39
CA ILE A 69 -3.74 -5.19 -1.82
C ILE A 69 -4.87 -5.29 -2.85
N SER A 70 -5.81 -6.20 -2.64
CA SER A 70 -6.94 -6.38 -3.55
C SER A 70 -7.93 -5.20 -3.43
N PHE A 71 -8.07 -4.46 -4.53
CA PHE A 71 -9.01 -3.36 -4.68
C PHE A 71 -9.35 -3.15 -6.17
N GLY A 72 -10.65 -3.12 -6.50
CA GLY A 72 -11.08 -3.02 -7.90
C GLY A 72 -10.52 -4.15 -8.78
N PRO A 73 -10.39 -3.92 -10.09
CA PRO A 73 -9.95 -4.96 -11.04
C PRO A 73 -8.43 -5.20 -11.06
N ALA A 74 -7.61 -4.21 -10.70
CA ALA A 74 -6.15 -4.29 -10.80
C ALA A 74 -5.44 -4.45 -9.44
N GLY A 75 -6.03 -3.98 -8.34
CA GLY A 75 -5.39 -3.94 -7.03
C GLY A 75 -4.23 -2.95 -6.94
N TYR A 76 -3.57 -2.96 -5.79
CA TYR A 76 -2.36 -2.19 -5.51
C TYR A 76 -1.27 -3.10 -4.94
N VAL A 77 -0.03 -2.64 -4.98
CA VAL A 77 1.11 -3.31 -4.35
C VAL A 77 1.84 -2.31 -3.49
N ALA A 78 2.07 -2.65 -2.23
CA ALA A 78 2.98 -1.91 -1.35
C ALA A 78 4.32 -2.64 -1.29
N LEU A 79 5.38 -2.00 -1.78
CA LEU A 79 6.75 -2.49 -1.66
C LEU A 79 7.34 -1.96 -0.35
N PHE A 80 7.99 -2.83 0.42
CA PHE A 80 8.58 -2.47 1.70
C PHE A 80 9.80 -3.33 2.04
N GLU A 81 10.60 -2.86 2.98
CA GLU A 81 11.76 -3.56 3.55
C GLU A 81 11.53 -3.77 5.06
N ILE A 82 12.16 -4.79 5.66
CA ILE A 82 12.07 -5.11 7.10
C ILE A 82 13.42 -4.91 7.78
#